data_AF-R6FMK5-F1
#
_entry.id   AF-R6FMK5-F1
#
_cell.length_a   1.000
_cell.length_b   1.000
_cell.length_c   1.000
_cell.angle_alpha   90.00
_cell.angle_beta   90.00
_cell.angle_gamma   90.00
#
_symmetry.space_group_name_H-M   'P 1'
#
loop_
_entity.id
_entity.type
_entity.pdbx_description
1 polymer ?
#
loop_
_entity_poly.entity_id
_entity_poly.type
_entity_poly.pdbx_seq_one_letter_code
_entity_poly.pdbx_strand_id
1 'polypeptide(L)'
;MAALEDHPAFKAAHTILLYHSLKDEVDTHNFIRKWSRYKRILLPAVVNDDLELRQYTGPDDLTVGKYGIEEPSGTPFCDYDAIDLIIVPGVGFDRQGNRLGRGKGYYDRLLPRIPSAYKIGICFPFQLVEEIPAEPFDIRMDEIVTKE
;
A
#
# COMPACT_ATOMS: atom_id res chain seq x y z
N MET A 1 -13.25 4.05 0.12
CA MET A 1 -12.39 4.43 1.26
C MET A 1 -13.13 4.49 2.59
N ALA A 2 -14.44 4.80 2.64
CA ALA A 2 -15.19 4.80 3.89
C ALA A 2 -15.12 3.45 4.66
N ALA A 3 -15.19 2.32 3.94
CA ALA A 3 -15.00 0.99 4.53
C ALA A 3 -13.64 0.85 5.23
N LEU A 4 -12.56 1.39 4.63
CA LEU A 4 -11.24 1.38 5.24
C LEU A 4 -11.16 2.31 6.46
N GLU A 5 -11.80 3.48 6.43
CA GLU A 5 -11.85 4.39 7.59
C GLU A 5 -12.59 3.77 8.78
N ASP A 6 -13.61 2.95 8.51
CA ASP A 6 -14.38 2.28 9.55
C ASP A 6 -13.69 1.01 10.08
N HIS A 7 -12.74 0.46 9.32
CA HIS A 7 -12.06 -0.78 9.64
C HIS A 7 -11.28 -0.70 10.96
N PRO A 8 -11.42 -1.69 11.87
CA PRO A 8 -10.79 -1.66 13.20
C PRO A 8 -9.26 -1.58 13.13
N ALA A 9 -8.62 -2.30 12.19
CA ALA A 9 -7.17 -2.22 12.02
C ALA A 9 -6.71 -0.81 11.61
N PHE A 10 -7.48 -0.09 10.79
CA PHE A 10 -7.15 1.28 10.41
C PHE A 10 -7.32 2.25 11.58
N LYS A 11 -8.40 2.10 12.35
CA LYS A 11 -8.65 2.92 13.54
C LYS A 11 -7.52 2.76 14.56
N ALA A 12 -7.09 1.53 14.82
CA ALA A 12 -6.02 1.21 15.78
C ALA A 12 -4.61 1.57 15.28
N ALA A 13 -4.35 1.53 13.97
CA ALA A 13 -3.03 1.78 13.42
C ALA A 13 -2.56 3.23 13.59
N HIS A 14 -1.33 3.43 14.03
CA HIS A 14 -0.67 4.73 14.11
C HIS A 14 0.23 4.99 12.90
N THR A 15 0.97 3.97 12.47
CA THR A 15 1.83 4.02 11.28
C THR A 15 1.22 3.17 10.17
N ILE A 16 0.92 3.80 9.04
CA ILE A 16 0.24 3.17 7.92
C ILE A 16 1.05 3.34 6.66
N LEU A 17 1.40 2.23 6.03
CA LEU A 17 1.97 2.20 4.69
C LEU A 17 0.84 2.22 3.65
N LEU A 18 0.83 3.24 2.82
CA LEU A 18 -0.09 3.44 1.69
C LEU A 18 0.71 3.52 0.39
N TYR A 19 0.02 3.59 -0.73
CA TYR A 19 0.62 3.80 -2.05
C TYR A 19 0.06 5.05 -2.69
N HIS A 20 0.87 5.75 -3.48
CA HIS A 20 0.40 6.87 -4.30
C HIS A 20 -0.20 6.31 -5.58
N SER A 21 -1.54 6.26 -5.66
CA SER A 21 -2.26 5.52 -6.70
C SER A 21 -1.98 6.00 -8.12
N LEU A 22 -1.83 5.04 -9.03
CA LEU A 22 -1.86 5.24 -10.48
C LEU A 22 -3.28 5.35 -11.02
N LYS A 23 -3.41 5.72 -12.30
CA LYS A 23 -4.72 5.90 -12.97
C LYS A 23 -5.63 4.67 -12.93
N ASP A 24 -5.06 3.46 -13.00
CA ASP A 24 -5.85 2.21 -12.98
C ASP A 24 -5.98 1.60 -11.57
N GLU A 25 -5.60 2.34 -10.53
CA GLU A 25 -5.68 1.89 -9.14
C GLU A 25 -6.77 2.66 -8.38
N VAL A 26 -7.17 2.12 -7.23
CA VAL A 26 -8.06 2.84 -6.33
C VAL A 26 -7.38 4.13 -5.89
N ASP A 27 -8.00 5.27 -6.16
CA ASP A 27 -7.51 6.59 -5.74
C ASP A 27 -7.34 6.68 -4.22
N THR A 28 -6.10 6.89 -3.79
CA THR A 28 -5.68 7.06 -2.39
C THR A 28 -5.25 8.48 -2.06
N HIS A 29 -5.16 9.40 -3.03
CA HIS A 29 -4.51 10.71 -2.85
C HIS A 29 -5.23 11.57 -1.82
N ASN A 30 -6.56 11.64 -1.92
CA ASN A 30 -7.37 12.38 -0.95
C ASN A 30 -7.35 11.75 0.44
N PHE A 31 -7.27 10.42 0.50
CA PHE A 31 -7.20 9.67 1.74
C PHE A 31 -5.88 9.94 2.48
N ILE A 32 -4.76 9.87 1.75
CA ILE A 32 -3.42 10.20 2.25
C ILE A 32 -3.39 11.62 2.81
N ARG A 33 -3.86 12.61 2.04
CA ARG A 33 -3.90 14.02 2.47
C ARG A 33 -4.75 14.26 3.72
N LYS A 34 -5.88 13.55 3.84
CA LYS A 34 -6.78 13.65 5.00
C LYS A 34 -6.12 13.10 6.26
N TRP A 35 -5.52 11.90 6.17
CA TRP A 35 -5.06 11.16 7.33
C TRP A 35 -3.60 11.44 7.73
N SER A 36 -2.79 12.05 6.85
CA SER A 36 -1.43 12.48 7.19
C SER A 36 -1.35 13.48 8.34
N ARG A 37 -2.46 14.17 8.63
CA ARG A 37 -2.57 15.10 9.77
C ARG A 37 -2.79 14.41 11.11
N TYR A 38 -3.19 13.14 11.11
CA TYR A 38 -3.61 12.41 12.31
C TYR A 38 -2.81 11.13 12.54
N LYS A 39 -2.24 10.55 11.49
CA LYS A 39 -1.51 9.28 11.51
C LYS A 39 -0.19 9.45 10.76
N ARG A 40 0.78 8.58 11.07
CA ARG A 40 2.05 8.54 10.34
C ARG A 40 1.85 7.77 9.05
N ILE A 41 1.79 8.49 7.93
CA ILE A 41 1.61 7.89 6.61
C ILE A 41 2.97 7.68 5.97
N LEU A 42 3.24 6.45 5.54
CA LEU A 42 4.40 6.09 4.75
C LEU A 42 3.97 5.85 3.31
N LEU A 43 4.76 6.32 2.35
CA LEU A 43 4.58 6.02 0.93
C LEU A 43 5.87 5.41 0.37
N PRO A 44 5.77 4.43 -0.53
CA PRO A 44 6.92 3.88 -1.22
C PRO A 44 7.40 4.85 -2.31
N ALA A 45 8.70 5.04 -2.38
CA ALA A 45 9.41 5.74 -3.45
C ALA A 45 10.34 4.76 -4.16
N VAL A 46 10.49 4.88 -5.48
CA VAL A 46 11.35 3.98 -6.26
C VAL A 46 12.76 4.57 -6.30
N VAL A 47 13.68 3.96 -5.55
CA VAL A 47 15.08 4.37 -5.48
C VAL A 47 15.95 3.20 -5.92
N ASN A 48 16.76 3.39 -6.98
CA ASN A 48 17.66 2.37 -7.52
C ASN A 48 16.99 1.01 -7.84
N ASP A 49 15.76 1.03 -8.36
CA ASP A 49 14.96 -0.17 -8.68
C ASP A 49 14.52 -1.00 -7.44
N ASP A 50 14.54 -0.39 -6.26
CA ASP A 50 13.90 -0.91 -5.05
C ASP A 50 12.90 0.08 -4.46
N LEU A 51 12.00 -0.42 -3.60
CA LEU A 51 11.08 0.41 -2.84
C LEU A 51 11.73 0.87 -1.53
N GLU A 52 11.90 2.17 -1.41
CA GLU A 52 12.24 2.83 -0.16
C GLU A 52 10.96 3.41 0.45
N LEU A 53 10.73 3.17 1.74
CA LEU A 53 9.61 3.79 2.44
C LEU A 53 10.03 5.16 2.93
N ARG A 54 9.17 6.15 2.76
CA ARG A 54 9.40 7.50 3.26
C ARG A 54 8.12 8.03 3.90
N GLN A 55 8.29 8.81 4.95
CA GLN A 55 7.17 9.44 5.60
C GLN A 55 6.62 10.57 4.74
N TYR A 56 5.32 10.55 4.52
CA TYR A 56 4.60 11.64 3.86
C TYR A 56 4.20 12.70 4.88
N THR A 57 4.74 13.91 4.75
CA THR A 57 4.44 15.02 5.66
C THR A 57 3.50 16.07 5.08
N GLY A 58 3.28 16.06 3.76
CA GLY A 58 2.39 17.01 3.10
C GLY A 58 2.58 17.05 1.58
N PRO A 59 1.75 17.83 0.85
CA PRO A 59 1.85 17.93 -0.60
C PRO A 59 3.17 18.54 -1.08
N ASP A 60 3.79 19.43 -0.29
CA ASP A 60 5.09 20.04 -0.60
C ASP A 60 6.26 19.03 -0.53
N ASP A 61 6.02 17.86 0.07
CA ASP A 61 6.98 16.76 0.19
C ASP A 61 6.91 15.80 -1.01
N LEU A 62 6.07 16.06 -2.01
CA LEU A 62 5.94 15.20 -3.18
C LEU A 62 6.78 15.71 -4.35
N THR A 63 7.53 14.80 -4.95
CA THR A 63 8.30 15.05 -6.17
C THR A 63 7.93 14.01 -7.22
N VAL A 64 7.97 14.39 -8.50
CA VAL A 64 7.65 13.45 -9.59
C VAL A 64 8.80 12.44 -9.75
N GLY A 65 8.53 11.19 -9.42
CA GLY A 65 9.46 10.06 -9.47
C GLY A 65 9.61 9.41 -10.85
N LYS A 66 10.34 8.29 -10.88
CA LYS A 66 10.82 7.59 -12.10
C LYS A 66 9.71 7.21 -13.09
N TYR A 67 8.50 6.98 -12.61
CA TYR A 67 7.34 6.56 -13.41
C TYR A 67 6.27 7.65 -13.57
N GLY A 68 6.59 8.91 -13.29
CA GLY A 68 5.61 10.00 -13.30
C GLY A 68 4.63 9.95 -12.11
N ILE A 69 5.00 9.21 -11.06
CA ILE A 69 4.25 9.09 -9.82
C ILE A 69 4.81 10.11 -8.83
N GLU A 70 3.94 10.79 -8.11
CA GLU A 70 4.37 11.64 -7.01
C GLU A 70 4.85 10.78 -5.85
N GLU A 71 6.15 10.91 -5.53
CA GLU A 71 6.83 10.15 -4.49
C GLU A 71 7.33 11.11 -3.40
N PRO A 72 7.27 10.70 -2.12
CA PRO A 72 7.77 11.51 -1.01
C PRO A 72 9.29 11.77 -1.13
N SER A 73 9.69 13.02 -0.91
CA SER A 73 11.08 13.49 -0.94
C SER A 73 11.77 13.44 0.43
N GLY A 74 10.99 13.24 1.50
CA GLY A 74 11.43 13.19 2.88
C GLY A 74 12.40 12.06 3.18
N THR A 75 12.79 11.98 4.46
CA THR A 75 13.81 11.02 4.91
C THR A 75 13.33 9.56 4.78
N PRO A 76 14.25 8.63 4.43
CA PRO A 76 13.97 7.20 4.45
C PRO A 76 13.48 6.76 5.82
N PHE A 77 12.42 5.97 5.83
CA PHE A 77 11.89 5.30 7.00
C PHE A 77 12.40 3.86 7.04
N CYS A 78 13.16 3.51 8.08
CA CYS A 78 13.82 2.21 8.20
C CYS A 78 13.25 1.32 9.31
N ASP A 79 12.33 1.84 10.13
CA ASP A 79 11.76 1.13 11.27
C ASP A 79 10.53 0.31 10.86
N TYR A 80 10.76 -0.74 10.06
CA TYR A 80 9.69 -1.56 9.50
C TYR A 80 8.78 -2.21 10.54
N ASP A 81 9.30 -2.53 11.74
CA ASP A 81 8.52 -3.13 12.82
C ASP A 81 7.49 -2.17 13.43
N ALA A 82 7.67 -0.86 13.28
CA ALA A 82 6.72 0.15 13.73
C ALA A 82 5.53 0.36 12.78
N ILE A 83 5.44 -0.39 11.67
CA ILE A 83 4.33 -0.31 10.71
C ILE A 83 3.19 -1.20 11.19
N ASP A 84 2.04 -0.61 11.46
CA ASP A 84 0.88 -1.34 11.99
C ASP A 84 0.01 -1.92 10.88
N LEU A 85 -0.13 -1.18 9.76
CA LEU A 85 -1.05 -1.48 8.68
C LEU A 85 -0.42 -1.16 7.32
N ILE A 86 -0.60 -2.07 6.36
CA ILE A 86 -0.21 -1.89 4.98
C ILE A 86 -1.45 -1.98 4.09
N ILE A 87 -1.64 -0.95 3.28
CA ILE A 87 -2.64 -0.93 2.22
C ILE A 87 -1.93 -1.25 0.91
N VAL A 88 -2.22 -2.43 0.36
CA VAL A 88 -1.49 -2.97 -0.78
C VAL A 88 -2.30 -2.80 -2.06
N PRO A 89 -1.74 -2.19 -3.12
CA PRO A 89 -2.36 -2.16 -4.44
C PRO A 89 -2.12 -3.49 -5.18
N GLY A 90 -3.04 -3.80 -6.09
CA GLY A 90 -2.92 -4.96 -6.99
C GLY A 90 -3.72 -4.75 -8.27
N VAL A 91 -3.31 -5.46 -9.33
CA VAL A 91 -4.10 -5.56 -10.56
C VAL A 91 -5.22 -6.58 -10.42
N GLY A 92 -5.06 -7.54 -9.52
CA GLY A 92 -6.07 -8.53 -9.16
C GLY A 92 -5.85 -9.06 -7.75
N PHE A 93 -6.93 -9.50 -7.12
CA PHE A 93 -6.92 -10.23 -5.87
C PHE A 93 -7.88 -11.41 -5.95
N ASP A 94 -7.67 -12.45 -5.14
CA ASP A 94 -8.65 -13.52 -4.96
C ASP A 94 -9.19 -13.56 -3.53
N ARG A 95 -10.20 -14.42 -3.30
CA ARG A 95 -10.82 -14.59 -1.98
C ARG A 95 -9.91 -15.28 -0.95
N GLN A 96 -8.78 -15.83 -1.39
CA GLN A 96 -7.78 -16.46 -0.52
C GLN A 96 -6.71 -15.44 -0.08
N GLY A 97 -6.82 -14.18 -0.51
CA GLY A 97 -5.86 -13.11 -0.19
C GLY A 97 -4.63 -13.12 -1.09
N ASN A 98 -4.60 -13.95 -2.15
CA ASN A 98 -3.53 -13.87 -3.14
C ASN A 98 -3.66 -12.59 -3.95
N ARG A 99 -2.52 -12.08 -4.42
CA ARG A 99 -2.42 -10.79 -5.09
C ARG A 99 -1.65 -10.93 -6.38
N LEU A 100 -2.18 -10.34 -7.45
CA LEU A 100 -1.47 -10.14 -8.70
C LEU A 100 -0.98 -8.68 -8.75
N GLY A 101 0.34 -8.50 -8.83
CA GLY A 101 0.97 -7.20 -9.02
C GLY A 101 1.18 -6.83 -10.50
N ARG A 102 1.77 -5.66 -10.76
CA ARG A 102 2.13 -5.20 -12.13
C ARG A 102 3.39 -5.86 -12.72
N GLY A 103 3.89 -6.94 -12.13
CA GLY A 103 5.03 -7.73 -12.65
C GLY A 103 6.44 -7.21 -12.33
N LYS A 104 6.61 -6.14 -11.53
CA LYS A 104 7.93 -5.63 -11.11
C LYS A 104 8.48 -6.22 -9.81
N GLY A 105 7.67 -6.98 -9.09
CA GLY A 105 8.09 -7.65 -7.84
C GLY A 105 8.36 -6.71 -6.67
N TYR A 106 8.00 -5.43 -6.75
CA TYR A 106 8.33 -4.43 -5.73
C TYR A 106 7.74 -4.76 -4.34
N TYR A 107 6.44 -5.07 -4.30
CA TYR A 107 5.77 -5.45 -3.07
C TYR A 107 6.16 -6.85 -2.59
N ASP A 108 6.49 -7.76 -3.51
CA ASP A 108 6.95 -9.11 -3.15
C ASP A 108 8.31 -9.08 -2.44
N ARG A 109 9.14 -8.07 -2.72
CA ARG A 109 10.37 -7.77 -1.95
C ARG A 109 10.12 -7.00 -0.65
N LEU A 110 9.06 -6.20 -0.59
CA LEU A 110 8.77 -5.32 0.55
C LEU A 110 8.01 -6.03 1.67
N LEU A 111 6.96 -6.78 1.34
CA LEU A 111 6.07 -7.42 2.32
C LEU A 111 6.79 -8.39 3.26
N PRO A 112 7.75 -9.22 2.81
CA PRO A 112 8.52 -10.07 3.72
C PRO A 112 9.36 -9.30 4.75
N ARG A 113 9.68 -8.03 4.48
CA ARG A 113 10.42 -7.15 5.42
C ARG A 113 9.53 -6.57 6.51
N ILE A 114 8.21 -6.70 6.37
CA ILE A 114 7.21 -6.15 7.30
C ILE A 114 6.20 -7.25 7.66
N PRO A 115 6.66 -8.35 8.31
CA PRO A 115 5.81 -9.51 8.54
C PRO A 115 4.68 -9.23 9.54
N SER A 116 4.93 -8.35 10.52
CA SER A 116 4.05 -8.05 11.66
C SER A 116 2.84 -7.19 11.31
N ALA A 117 2.94 -6.34 10.29
CA ALA A 117 1.88 -5.41 9.93
C ALA A 117 0.66 -6.16 9.36
N TYR A 118 -0.54 -5.67 9.67
CA TYR A 118 -1.77 -6.16 9.05
C TYR A 118 -1.83 -5.71 7.58
N LYS A 119 -2.23 -6.58 6.65
CA LYS A 119 -2.16 -6.33 5.20
C LYS A 119 -3.56 -6.33 4.59
N ILE A 120 -3.99 -5.18 4.12
CA ILE A 120 -5.28 -5.02 3.44
C ILE A 120 -5.04 -4.76 1.96
N GLY A 121 -5.49 -5.68 1.10
CA GLY A 121 -5.56 -5.46 -0.32
C GLY A 121 -6.77 -4.60 -0.67
N ILE A 122 -6.59 -3.52 -1.44
CA ILE A 122 -7.72 -2.74 -1.94
C ILE A 122 -7.81 -2.82 -3.46
N CYS A 123 -9.01 -3.08 -3.97
CA CYS A 123 -9.23 -3.26 -5.39
C CYS A 123 -10.64 -2.86 -5.83
N PHE A 124 -10.85 -2.70 -7.13
CA PHE A 124 -12.19 -2.60 -7.68
C PHE A 124 -12.86 -3.98 -7.76
N PRO A 125 -14.21 -4.05 -7.75
CA PRO A 125 -14.93 -5.33 -7.80
C PRO A 125 -14.54 -6.20 -9.01
N PHE A 126 -14.23 -5.61 -10.16
CA PHE A 126 -13.81 -6.34 -11.36
C PHE A 126 -12.39 -6.92 -11.27
N GLN A 127 -11.59 -6.50 -10.29
CA GLN A 127 -10.24 -7.02 -10.04
C GLN A 127 -10.26 -8.19 -9.04
N LEU A 128 -11.40 -8.47 -8.41
CA LEU A 128 -11.58 -9.65 -7.58
C LEU A 128 -11.91 -10.85 -8.49
N VAL A 129 -10.95 -11.76 -8.64
CA VAL A 129 -11.06 -12.96 -9.48
C VAL A 129 -11.24 -14.21 -8.62
N GLU A 130 -11.58 -15.33 -9.25
CA GLU A 130 -11.81 -16.59 -8.54
C GLU A 130 -10.53 -17.16 -7.93
N GLU A 131 -9.43 -17.15 -8.69
CA GLU A 131 -8.15 -17.71 -8.28
C GLU A 131 -7.00 -16.94 -8.95
N ILE A 132 -5.97 -16.66 -8.16
CA ILE A 132 -4.69 -16.15 -8.66
C ILE A 132 -3.63 -17.21 -8.43
N PRO A 133 -2.88 -17.62 -9.48
CA PRO A 133 -1.71 -18.48 -9.31
C PRO A 133 -0.73 -17.77 -8.38
N ALA A 134 -0.48 -18.37 -7.22
CA ALA A 134 0.42 -17.86 -6.20
C ALA A 134 1.54 -18.86 -5.96
N GLU A 135 2.75 -18.36 -5.80
CA GLU A 135 3.91 -19.13 -5.44
C GLU A 135 4.01 -19.27 -3.91
N PRO A 136 4.71 -20.29 -3.37
CA PRO A 136 4.81 -20.51 -1.93
C PRO A 136 5.45 -19.35 -1.13
N PHE A 137 6.20 -18.49 -1.81
CA PHE A 137 6.86 -17.32 -1.23
C PHE A 137 6.03 -16.04 -1.34
N ASP A 138 4.86 -16.09 -2.00
CA ASP A 138 3.98 -14.93 -2.11
C ASP A 138 3.27 -14.67 -0.78
N ILE A 139 3.36 -13.42 -0.32
CA ILE A 139 2.70 -12.99 0.92
C ILE A 139 1.24 -12.68 0.62
N ARG A 140 0.34 -13.45 1.24
CA ARG A 140 -1.10 -13.23 1.21
C ARG A 140 -1.49 -12.01 2.03
N MET A 141 -2.56 -11.36 1.58
CA MET A 141 -3.24 -10.31 2.33
C MET A 141 -4.07 -10.94 3.45
N ASP A 142 -4.15 -10.25 4.58
CA ASP A 142 -5.01 -10.66 5.68
C ASP A 142 -6.48 -10.40 5.36
N GLU A 143 -6.76 -9.34 4.60
CA GLU A 143 -8.10 -8.98 4.15
C GLU A 143 -8.09 -8.30 2.77
N ILE A 144 -9.16 -8.49 1.99
CA ILE A 144 -9.40 -7.81 0.72
C ILE A 144 -10.64 -6.93 0.84
N VAL A 145 -10.48 -5.64 0.59
CA VAL A 145 -11.57 -4.65 0.61
C VAL A 145 -11.83 -4.16 -0.81
N THR A 146 -13.04 -4.40 -1.31
CA THR A 146 -13.46 -3.90 -2.62
C THR A 146 -14.03 -2.48 -2.51
N LYS A 147 -13.68 -1.63 -3.49
CA LYS A 147 -14.29 -0.31 -3.65
C LYS A 147 -15.57 -0.42 -4.46
N GLU A 148 -16.70 -0.53 -3.77
CA GLU A 148 -18.03 -0.31 -4.36
C GLU A 148 -18.26 1.16 -4.74
#